data_AF-K1RGX3-F1
#
_entry.id   AF-K1RGX3-F1
#
_cell.length_a   1.000
_cell.length_b   1.000
_cell.length_c   1.000
_cell.angle_alpha   90.00
_cell.angle_beta   90.00
_cell.angle_gamma   90.00
#
_symmetry.space_group_name_H-M   'P 1'
#
loop_
_entity.id
_entity.type
_entity.pdbx_description
1 polymer ?
#
loop_
_entity_poly.entity_id
_entity_poly.type
_entity_poly.pdbx_seq_one_letter_code
_entity_poly.pdbx_strand_id
1 'polypeptide(L)'
;EASEQGKYPVLCDQSPCLHRMRECIKKMKLYEPAEFIYTFLREKLIFTPINRPVAIHITCSMRKMGLADTIIALARLCSSKVIVPEEVGCCGFAGDRGFTYPELNSYALRKLRPQIEASGVNIGYSNSRTCEIGLTTNSGIPYVSIAYLVDECTKAADN
;
A
#
# COMPACT_ATOMS: atom_id res chain seq x y z
N GLU A 1 30.31 2.23 -0.27
CA GLU A 1 28.94 2.31 -0.86
C GLU A 1 28.01 1.36 -0.11
N ALA A 2 26.84 1.82 0.35
CA ALA A 2 25.98 1.03 1.26
C ALA A 2 25.27 -0.17 0.61
N SER A 3 25.01 -0.12 -0.70
CA SER A 3 24.33 -1.22 -1.43
C SER A 3 25.28 -2.23 -2.06
N GLU A 4 26.60 -2.13 -1.83
CA GLU A 4 27.63 -2.88 -2.58
C GLU A 4 27.40 -2.82 -4.10
N GLN A 5 27.33 -1.60 -4.66
CA GLN A 5 27.08 -1.35 -6.09
C GLN A 5 25.79 -1.98 -6.63
N GLY A 6 24.75 -2.09 -5.79
CA GLY A 6 23.44 -2.63 -6.17
C GLY A 6 23.27 -4.13 -5.90
N LYS A 7 24.24 -4.77 -5.25
CA LYS A 7 24.11 -6.15 -4.75
C LYS A 7 22.94 -6.27 -3.76
N TYR A 8 22.82 -5.35 -2.80
CA TYR A 8 21.73 -5.37 -1.82
C TYR A 8 20.49 -4.64 -2.33
N PRO A 9 19.29 -5.22 -2.13
CA PRO A 9 18.04 -4.55 -2.47
C PRO A 9 17.85 -3.32 -1.57
N VAL A 10 17.31 -2.23 -2.14
CA VAL A 10 16.98 -1.02 -1.39
C VAL A 10 15.47 -0.85 -1.33
N LEU A 11 14.96 -0.75 -0.10
CA LEU A 11 13.57 -0.47 0.17
C LEU A 11 13.34 1.05 0.21
N CYS A 12 12.30 1.52 -0.47
CA CYS A 12 11.72 2.84 -0.32
C CYS A 12 10.28 2.69 0.14
N ASP A 13 9.97 3.14 1.35
CA ASP A 13 8.65 3.03 1.98
C ASP A 13 7.52 3.61 1.10
N GLN A 14 7.80 4.66 0.35
CA GLN A 14 6.78 5.41 -0.37
C GLN A 14 6.76 5.05 -1.86
N SER A 15 5.68 4.42 -2.32
CA SER A 15 5.53 4.02 -3.74
C SER A 15 5.72 5.18 -4.74
N PRO A 16 5.25 6.41 -4.49
CA PRO A 16 5.53 7.55 -5.39
C PRO A 16 7.02 7.91 -5.48
N CYS A 17 7.74 7.85 -4.36
CA CYS A 17 9.19 8.09 -4.32
C CYS A 17 9.93 6.99 -5.09
N LEU A 18 9.56 5.72 -4.86
CA LEU A 18 10.13 4.60 -5.60
C LEU A 18 9.94 4.76 -7.11
N HIS A 19 8.75 5.13 -7.57
CA HIS A 19 8.48 5.32 -8.98
C HIS A 19 9.48 6.31 -9.61
N ARG A 20 9.66 7.48 -8.98
CA ARG A 20 10.65 8.46 -9.42
C ARG A 20 12.08 7.94 -9.32
N MET A 21 12.42 7.22 -8.25
CA MET A 21 13.74 6.64 -8.09
C MET A 21 14.05 5.62 -9.20
N ARG A 22 13.10 4.76 -9.60
CA ARG A 22 13.25 3.81 -10.70
C ARG A 22 13.42 4.51 -12.06
N GLU A 23 12.87 5.71 -12.24
CA GLU A 23 13.11 6.53 -13.44
C GLU A 23 14.55 7.05 -13.49
N CYS A 24 15.10 7.51 -12.36
CA CYS A 24 16.40 8.18 -12.32
C CYS A 24 17.59 7.26 -11.97
N ILE A 25 17.36 6.16 -11.25
CA ILE A 25 18.39 5.28 -10.69
C ILE A 25 18.26 3.90 -11.34
N LYS A 26 19.19 3.57 -12.24
CA LYS A 26 19.17 2.30 -13.00
C LYS A 26 20.11 1.23 -12.47
N LYS A 27 21.09 1.61 -11.65
CA LYS A 27 22.14 0.71 -11.14
C LYS A 27 21.76 -0.02 -9.86
N MET A 28 20.56 0.22 -9.31
CA MET A 28 20.13 -0.33 -8.02
C MET A 28 18.80 -1.07 -8.18
N LYS A 29 18.65 -2.17 -7.44
CA LYS A 29 17.36 -2.87 -7.30
C LYS A 29 16.56 -2.19 -6.21
N LEU A 30 15.49 -1.51 -6.60
CA LEU A 30 14.67 -0.68 -5.72
C LEU A 30 13.27 -1.29 -5.57
N TYR A 31 12.76 -1.34 -4.35
CA TYR A 31 11.48 -1.98 -4.02
C TYR A 31 10.65 -1.09 -3.09
N GLU A 32 9.33 -1.26 -3.14
CA GLU A 32 8.38 -0.65 -2.19
C GLU A 32 7.92 -1.74 -1.19
N PRO A 33 7.30 -1.39 -0.04
CA PRO A 33 7.00 -2.34 1.01
C PRO A 33 6.28 -3.61 0.56
N ALA A 34 5.21 -3.52 -0.25
CA ALA A 34 4.46 -4.70 -0.66
C ALA A 34 5.32 -5.62 -1.54
N GLU A 35 5.95 -5.09 -2.57
CA GLU A 35 6.86 -5.84 -3.45
C GLU A 35 8.04 -6.44 -2.69
N PHE A 36 8.65 -5.69 -1.76
CA PHE A 36 9.79 -6.16 -0.97
C PHE A 36 9.38 -7.30 -0.05
N ILE A 37 8.28 -7.14 0.71
CA ILE A 37 7.76 -8.17 1.61
C ILE A 37 7.41 -9.42 0.79
N TYR A 38 6.67 -9.24 -0.31
CA TYR A 38 6.23 -10.35 -1.15
C TYR A 38 7.40 -11.11 -1.78
N THR A 39 8.46 -10.41 -2.18
CA THR A 39 9.62 -11.01 -2.86
C THR A 39 10.61 -11.65 -1.89
N PHE A 40 10.92 -11.00 -0.77
CA PHE A 40 12.05 -11.39 0.09
C PHE A 40 11.65 -11.97 1.43
N LEU A 41 10.48 -11.60 1.96
CA LEU A 41 10.07 -11.97 3.31
C LEU A 41 9.00 -13.05 3.31
N ARG A 42 8.24 -13.22 2.22
CA ARG A 42 7.13 -14.18 2.15
C ARG A 42 7.51 -15.59 2.58
N GLU A 43 8.67 -16.10 2.15
CA GLU A 43 9.14 -17.45 2.48
C GLU A 43 9.81 -17.54 3.87
N LYS A 44 10.06 -16.39 4.50
CA LYS A 44 10.68 -16.26 5.83
C LYS A 44 9.65 -15.93 6.92
N LEU A 45 8.38 -15.79 6.54
CA LEU A 45 7.28 -15.41 7.42
C LEU A 45 6.22 -16.49 7.36
N ILE A 46 5.72 -16.87 8.54
CA ILE A 46 4.55 -17.74 8.66
C ILE A 46 3.31 -16.85 8.73
N PHE A 47 2.49 -16.87 7.67
CA PHE A 47 1.24 -16.10 7.60
C PHE A 47 0.11 -16.85 8.31
N THR A 48 -0.58 -16.15 9.20
CA THR A 48 -1.82 -16.60 9.85
C THR A 48 -2.93 -15.62 9.49
N PRO A 49 -3.72 -15.88 8.44
CA PRO A 49 -4.70 -14.93 7.95
C PRO A 49 -5.81 -14.63 8.96
N ILE A 50 -6.19 -13.36 9.06
CA ILE A 50 -7.35 -12.92 9.84
C ILE A 50 -8.66 -13.01 9.02
N ASN A 51 -9.80 -13.07 9.72
CA ASN A 51 -11.12 -13.22 9.10
C ASN A 51 -11.94 -11.92 9.02
N ARG A 52 -11.34 -10.78 9.39
CA ARG A 52 -11.96 -9.46 9.27
C ARG A 52 -11.70 -8.83 7.91
N PRO A 53 -12.67 -8.08 7.34
CA PRO A 53 -12.48 -7.40 6.08
C PRO A 53 -11.43 -6.30 6.19
N VAL A 54 -10.59 -6.18 5.16
CA VAL A 54 -9.58 -5.13 5.03
C VAL A 54 -9.74 -4.42 3.69
N ALA A 55 -9.57 -3.10 3.68
CA ALA A 55 -9.57 -2.33 2.42
C ALA A 55 -8.15 -2.08 1.94
N ILE A 56 -7.90 -2.24 0.64
CA ILE A 56 -6.59 -1.98 0.03
C ILE A 56 -6.73 -0.86 -0.98
N HIS A 57 -5.91 0.19 -0.82
CA HIS A 57 -5.76 1.21 -1.84
C HIS A 57 -4.51 0.95 -2.67
N ILE A 58 -4.71 0.73 -3.96
CA ILE A 58 -3.64 0.58 -4.94
C ILE A 58 -3.29 1.98 -5.44
N THR A 59 -2.14 2.50 -4.98
CA THR A 59 -1.70 3.84 -5.35
C THR A 59 -1.48 3.98 -6.86
N CYS A 60 -1.62 5.20 -7.36
CA CYS A 60 -1.43 5.47 -8.79
C CYS A 60 -0.01 5.12 -9.29
N SER A 61 1.01 5.25 -8.44
CA SER A 61 2.39 4.86 -8.75
C SER A 61 2.55 3.34 -8.80
N MET A 62 1.90 2.58 -7.91
CA MET A 62 1.92 1.11 -7.98
C MET A 62 1.30 0.60 -9.26
N ARG A 63 0.19 1.19 -9.72
CA ARG A 63 -0.41 0.86 -11.02
C ARG A 63 0.56 1.09 -12.17
N LYS A 64 1.23 2.25 -12.20
CA LYS A 64 2.25 2.57 -13.21
C LYS A 64 3.45 1.60 -13.18
N MET A 65 3.80 1.09 -12.00
CA MET A 65 4.89 0.11 -11.83
C MET A 65 4.44 -1.35 -12.02
N GLY A 66 3.17 -1.62 -12.32
CA GLY A 66 2.65 -2.99 -12.47
C GLY A 66 2.55 -3.78 -11.16
N LEU A 67 2.46 -3.11 -10.01
CA LEU A 67 2.46 -3.74 -8.66
C LEU A 67 1.07 -3.89 -8.04
N ALA A 68 0.01 -3.68 -8.84
CA ALA A 68 -1.37 -3.77 -8.37
C ALA A 68 -1.70 -5.18 -7.84
N ASP A 69 -1.34 -6.22 -8.59
CA ASP A 69 -1.61 -7.59 -8.18
C ASP A 69 -0.75 -8.02 -7.00
N THR A 70 0.48 -7.49 -6.88
CA THR A 70 1.40 -7.78 -5.78
C THR A 70 0.83 -7.39 -4.43
N ILE A 71 0.30 -6.16 -4.29
CA ILE A 71 -0.28 -5.72 -3.01
C ILE A 71 -1.59 -6.45 -2.68
N ILE A 72 -2.41 -6.77 -3.68
CA ILE A 72 -3.63 -7.58 -3.47
C ILE A 72 -3.24 -8.99 -3.01
N ALA A 73 -2.26 -9.61 -3.67
CA ALA A 73 -1.79 -10.95 -3.32
C ALA A 73 -1.21 -10.98 -1.91
N LEU A 74 -0.41 -9.98 -1.53
CA LEU A 74 0.11 -9.84 -0.17
C LEU A 74 -1.02 -9.68 0.86
N ALA A 75 -2.00 -8.82 0.59
CA ALA A 75 -3.15 -8.64 1.48
C ALA A 75 -3.96 -9.94 1.64
N ARG A 76 -4.09 -10.75 0.59
CA ARG A 76 -4.78 -12.05 0.62
C ARG A 76 -4.03 -13.12 1.41
N LEU A 77 -2.72 -12.98 1.60
CA LEU A 77 -1.97 -13.80 2.56
C LEU A 77 -2.29 -13.41 4.01
N CYS A 78 -2.76 -12.19 4.24
CA CYS A 78 -3.01 -11.66 5.57
C CYS A 78 -4.49 -11.69 5.97
N SER A 79 -5.43 -11.59 5.04
CA SER A 79 -6.87 -11.65 5.32
C SER A 79 -7.62 -12.46 4.27
N SER A 80 -8.61 -13.23 4.71
CA SER A 80 -9.54 -13.95 3.84
C SER A 80 -10.55 -13.01 3.14
N LYS A 81 -10.65 -11.75 3.55
CA LYS A 81 -11.62 -10.76 3.05
C LYS A 81 -10.93 -9.47 2.64
N VAL A 82 -10.41 -9.43 1.41
CA VAL A 82 -9.75 -8.26 0.84
C VAL A 82 -10.70 -7.51 -0.07
N ILE A 83 -10.91 -6.22 0.21
CA ILE A 83 -11.74 -5.32 -0.58
C ILE A 83 -10.83 -4.28 -1.23
N VAL A 84 -10.98 -4.09 -2.54
CA VAL A 84 -10.36 -2.98 -3.27
C VAL A 84 -11.50 -2.05 -3.65
N PRO A 85 -11.64 -0.86 -3.03
CA PRO A 85 -12.73 0.04 -3.34
C PRO A 85 -12.77 0.40 -4.83
N GLU A 86 -13.93 0.20 -5.44
CA GLU A 86 -14.21 0.53 -6.84
C GLU A 86 -14.24 2.03 -7.04
N GLU A 87 -13.91 2.47 -8.26
CA GLU A 87 -13.90 3.89 -8.63
C GLU A 87 -12.98 4.79 -7.79
N VAL A 88 -12.07 4.21 -7.01
CA VAL A 88 -11.01 4.89 -6.25
C VAL A 88 -9.66 4.62 -6.92
N GLY A 89 -9.53 5.04 -8.18
CA GLY A 89 -8.30 4.85 -8.97
C GLY A 89 -7.12 5.69 -8.51
N CYS A 90 -7.39 6.91 -8.06
CA CYS A 90 -6.42 7.85 -7.46
C CYS A 90 -7.06 8.44 -6.20
N CYS A 91 -6.26 8.70 -5.16
CA CYS A 91 -6.76 9.34 -3.95
C CYS A 91 -6.98 10.86 -4.10
N GLY A 92 -6.52 11.49 -5.20
CA GLY A 92 -6.65 12.93 -5.42
C GLY A 92 -5.71 13.81 -4.58
N PHE A 93 -4.87 13.22 -3.72
CA PHE A 93 -3.93 13.99 -2.89
C PHE A 93 -2.75 14.55 -3.71
N ALA A 94 -2.38 13.89 -4.81
CA ALA A 94 -1.46 14.38 -5.84
C ALA A 94 -0.15 15.00 -5.30
N GLY A 95 0.64 14.19 -4.58
CA GLY A 95 1.84 14.68 -3.89
C GLY A 95 1.44 15.29 -2.56
N ASP A 96 1.54 16.61 -2.44
CA ASP A 96 1.16 17.42 -1.28
C ASP A 96 -0.02 18.37 -1.58
N ARG A 97 -0.50 18.42 -2.83
CA ARG A 97 -1.60 19.33 -3.23
C ARG A 97 -2.90 19.10 -2.46
N GLY A 98 -3.13 17.89 -1.95
CA GLY A 98 -4.29 17.60 -1.09
C GLY A 98 -4.33 18.44 0.19
N PHE A 99 -3.20 19.00 0.64
CA PHE A 99 -3.16 19.93 1.77
C PHE A 99 -3.69 21.32 1.42
N THR A 100 -3.53 21.78 0.17
CA THR A 100 -3.91 23.12 -0.28
C THR A 100 -5.20 23.15 -1.10
N TYR A 101 -5.56 22.03 -1.73
CA TYR A 101 -6.76 21.83 -2.55
C TYR A 101 -7.53 20.57 -2.09
N PRO A 102 -8.06 20.57 -0.86
CA PRO A 102 -8.73 19.39 -0.28
C PRO A 102 -9.96 18.92 -1.08
N GLU A 103 -10.57 19.80 -1.87
CA GLU A 103 -11.68 19.48 -2.78
C GLU A 103 -11.31 18.44 -3.83
N LEU A 104 -10.04 18.39 -4.28
CA LEU A 104 -9.57 17.36 -5.22
C LEU A 104 -9.56 15.98 -4.57
N ASN A 105 -9.05 15.90 -3.34
CA ASN A 105 -9.02 14.67 -2.55
C ASN A 105 -10.45 14.22 -2.19
N SER A 106 -11.31 15.15 -1.76
CA SER A 106 -12.70 14.87 -1.45
C SER A 106 -13.47 14.37 -2.66
N TYR A 107 -13.34 15.04 -3.80
CA TYR A 107 -14.01 14.61 -5.03
C TYR A 107 -13.50 13.24 -5.49
N ALA A 108 -12.19 13.00 -5.48
CA ALA A 108 -11.61 11.72 -5.87
C ALA A 108 -12.08 10.56 -4.98
N LEU A 109 -12.34 10.81 -3.70
CA LEU A 109 -12.73 9.82 -2.71
C LEU A 109 -14.22 9.80 -2.37
N ARG A 110 -15.05 10.57 -3.08
CA ARG A 110 -16.50 10.72 -2.79
C ARG A 110 -17.29 9.41 -2.73
N LYS A 111 -16.81 8.35 -3.40
CA LYS A 111 -17.42 7.01 -3.42
C LYS A 111 -16.80 6.02 -2.44
N LEU A 112 -15.76 6.42 -1.70
CA LEU A 112 -15.02 5.53 -0.81
C LEU A 112 -15.84 5.15 0.42
N ARG A 113 -16.32 6.15 1.17
CA ARG A 113 -17.00 5.92 2.45
C ARG A 113 -18.22 4.99 2.34
N PRO A 114 -19.14 5.14 1.38
CA PRO A 114 -20.26 4.21 1.23
C PRO A 114 -19.81 2.74 1.05
N GLN A 115 -18.71 2.50 0.34
CA GLN A 115 -18.17 1.15 0.15
C GLN A 115 -17.53 0.60 1.44
N ILE A 116 -16.86 1.45 2.21
CA ILE A 116 -16.29 1.07 3.51
C ILE A 116 -17.41 0.69 4.49
N GLU A 117 -18.44 1.52 4.60
CA GLU A 117 -19.59 1.27 5.47
C GLU A 117 -20.34 -0.02 5.06
N ALA A 118 -20.59 -0.21 3.76
CA ALA A 118 -21.26 -1.40 3.24
C ALA A 118 -20.46 -2.70 3.44
N SER A 119 -19.12 -2.60 3.46
CA SER A 119 -18.25 -3.77 3.60
C SER A 119 -17.86 -4.10 5.04
N GLY A 120 -18.17 -3.22 5.99
CA GLY A 120 -17.83 -3.39 7.41
C GLY A 120 -16.32 -3.34 7.69
N VAL A 121 -15.53 -2.75 6.78
CA VAL A 121 -14.08 -2.56 6.99
C VAL A 121 -13.86 -1.50 8.08
N ASN A 122 -12.95 -1.79 9.00
CA ASN A 122 -12.56 -0.87 10.08
C ASN A 122 -11.15 -0.28 9.92
N ILE A 123 -10.34 -0.79 8.98
CA ILE A 123 -9.00 -0.29 8.68
C ILE A 123 -8.64 -0.59 7.21
N GLY A 124 -8.05 0.41 6.56
CA GLY A 124 -7.52 0.32 5.21
C GLY A 124 -6.00 0.32 5.18
N TYR A 125 -5.43 -0.15 4.07
CA TYR A 125 -4.00 -0.22 3.87
C TYR A 125 -3.57 0.35 2.51
N SER A 126 -2.40 0.98 2.48
CA SER A 126 -1.79 1.65 1.32
C SER A 126 -0.26 1.64 1.48
N ASN A 127 0.48 2.03 0.43
CA ASN A 127 1.95 2.20 0.46
C ASN A 127 2.34 3.63 0.07
N SER A 128 1.62 4.60 0.64
CA SER A 128 1.86 6.02 0.43
C SER A 128 1.21 6.83 1.52
N ARG A 129 2.03 7.58 2.27
CA ARG A 129 1.63 8.38 3.42
C ARG A 129 0.59 9.43 3.09
N THR A 130 0.74 10.10 1.94
CA THR A 130 -0.22 11.13 1.51
C THR A 130 -1.53 10.51 1.03
N CYS A 131 -1.48 9.32 0.43
CA CYS A 131 -2.71 8.55 0.17
C CYS A 131 -3.37 8.12 1.49
N GLU A 132 -2.61 7.59 2.45
CA GLU A 132 -3.11 7.20 3.78
C GLU A 132 -3.84 8.35 4.49
N ILE A 133 -3.25 9.55 4.49
CA ILE A 133 -3.88 10.75 5.06
C ILE A 133 -5.20 11.04 4.33
N GLY A 134 -5.18 11.18 3.00
CA GLY A 134 -6.38 11.52 2.23
C GLY A 134 -7.49 10.47 2.34
N LEU A 135 -7.14 9.18 2.34
CA LEU A 135 -8.07 8.07 2.51
C LEU A 135 -8.67 8.07 3.90
N THR A 136 -7.85 8.28 4.94
CA THR A 136 -8.34 8.38 6.32
C THR A 136 -9.36 9.51 6.45
N THR A 137 -9.03 10.70 5.93
CA THR A 137 -9.90 11.88 5.98
C THR A 137 -11.27 11.64 5.33
N ASN A 138 -11.34 10.89 4.23
CA ASN A 138 -12.57 10.75 3.43
C ASN A 138 -13.29 9.41 3.58
N SER A 139 -12.70 8.42 4.28
CA SER A 139 -13.34 7.12 4.52
C SER A 139 -14.01 7.01 5.89
N GLY A 140 -13.54 7.78 6.88
CA GLY A 140 -13.97 7.63 8.28
C GLY A 140 -13.31 6.48 9.03
N ILE A 141 -12.33 5.79 8.43
CA ILE A 141 -11.52 4.74 9.06
C ILE A 141 -10.02 5.04 8.88
N PRO A 142 -9.13 4.54 9.75
CA PRO A 142 -7.70 4.68 9.54
C PRO A 142 -7.25 3.97 8.26
N TYR A 143 -6.38 4.62 7.50
CA TYR A 143 -5.55 3.99 6.47
C TYR A 143 -4.08 4.04 6.89
N VAL A 144 -3.39 2.90 6.85
CA VAL A 144 -1.98 2.77 7.29
C VAL A 144 -1.14 1.97 6.29
N SER A 145 0.17 1.87 6.52
CA SER A 145 1.05 1.04 5.69
C SER A 145 0.62 -0.43 5.68
N ILE A 146 0.69 -1.10 4.52
CA ILE A 146 0.44 -2.56 4.42
C ILE A 146 1.35 -3.37 5.34
N ALA A 147 2.53 -2.84 5.70
CA ALA A 147 3.45 -3.50 6.59
C ALA A 147 2.83 -3.80 7.96
N TYR A 148 1.92 -2.96 8.46
CA TYR A 148 1.20 -3.22 9.71
C TYR A 148 0.26 -4.42 9.63
N LEU A 149 -0.39 -4.63 8.48
CA LEU A 149 -1.23 -5.83 8.28
C LEU A 149 -0.37 -7.10 8.26
N VAL A 150 0.79 -7.03 7.60
CA VAL A 150 1.73 -8.15 7.53
C VAL A 150 2.26 -8.46 8.92
N ASP A 151 2.68 -7.46 9.69
CA ASP A 151 3.15 -7.62 11.06
C ASP A 151 2.09 -8.27 11.96
N GLU A 152 0.83 -7.80 11.91
CA GLU A 152 -0.30 -8.40 12.64
C GLU A 152 -0.50 -9.88 12.29
N CYS A 153 -0.29 -10.25 11.02
CA CYS A 153 -0.64 -11.57 10.49
C CYS A 153 0.55 -12.52 10.36
N THR A 154 1.76 -12.14 10.82
CA THR A 154 2.95 -12.96 10.62
C THR A 154 3.78 -13.15 11.87
N LYS A 155 4.58 -14.21 11.84
CA LYS A 155 5.71 -14.44 12.73
C LYS A 155 6.93 -14.82 11.88
N ALA A 156 8.12 -14.61 12.42
CA ALA A 156 9.33 -15.16 11.81
C ALA A 156 9.19 -16.68 11.68
N ALA A 157 9.58 -17.24 10.53
CA ALA A 157 9.76 -18.67 10.41
C ALA A 157 10.95 -19.09 11.28
N ASP A 158 10.77 -20.13 12.09
CA ASP A 158 11.86 -20.77 12.81
C ASP A 158 12.77 -21.45 11.76
N ASN A 159 13.86 -20.77 11.39
CA ASN A 159 14.95 -21.34 10.59
C ASN A 159 16.09 -21.80 11.49
#